data_AF-A0A970AK39-F1
#
_entry.id   AF-A0A970AK39-F1
#
_cell.length_a   1.000
_cell.length_b   1.000
_cell.length_c   1.000
_cell.angle_alpha   90.00
_cell.angle_beta   90.00
_cell.angle_gamma   90.00
#
_symmetry.space_group_name_H-M   'P 1'
#
loop_
_entity.id
_entity.type
_entity.pdbx_description
1 polymer ?
#
loop_
_entity_poly.entity_id
_entity_poly.type
_entity_poly.pdbx_seq_one_letter_code
_entity_poly.pdbx_strand_id
1 'polypeptide(L)'
;MIRNLQATICLVIGLIFVSSFAWASSDRIGVAGPLTFGKTAFELAWSNQPSYQYYVQKYLPKGETLEDFSQQLAIHLVITNAKPEAAVQEQIRYLDERQDSFDPVVNYAVSKSPDGEYMLDFLVSEIEDDCLTLVEFNIYRYKQIRLSNNQPALIIYTYSARSYDDQIIPFLESLVSERVGYLNQMILSEIPSVEIGIYPFPNE
;
A
#
# COMPACT_ATOMS: atom_id res chain seq x y z
N MET A 1 25.45 -9.72 -29.40
CA MET A 1 24.12 -10.29 -29.04
C MET A 1 23.71 -9.66 -27.73
N ILE A 2 22.92 -8.58 -27.79
CA ILE A 2 22.51 -7.78 -26.62
C ILE A 2 21.45 -8.59 -25.89
N ARG A 3 21.78 -9.09 -24.70
CA ARG A 3 20.85 -9.84 -23.86
C ARG A 3 20.00 -8.80 -23.14
N ASN A 4 18.77 -8.60 -23.62
CA ASN A 4 17.76 -7.79 -22.95
C ASN A 4 17.54 -8.35 -21.55
N LEU A 5 18.06 -7.65 -20.55
CA LEU A 5 17.75 -7.89 -19.15
C LEU A 5 16.39 -7.24 -18.90
N GLN A 6 15.31 -7.99 -19.08
CA GLN A 6 14.03 -7.60 -18.49
C GLN A 6 14.22 -7.69 -16.99
N ALA A 7 14.45 -6.54 -16.35
CA ALA A 7 14.43 -6.42 -14.91
C ALA A 7 12.99 -6.72 -14.48
N THR A 8 12.74 -7.94 -14.01
CA THR A 8 11.55 -8.26 -13.24
C THR A 8 11.67 -7.48 -11.94
N ILE A 9 11.03 -6.32 -11.87
CA ILE A 9 10.84 -5.59 -10.63
C ILE A 9 9.82 -6.39 -9.84
N CYS A 10 10.30 -7.21 -8.90
CA CYS A 10 9.42 -7.81 -7.91
C CYS A 10 9.13 -6.78 -6.81
N LEU A 11 8.03 -6.04 -6.90
CA LEU A 11 7.53 -5.18 -5.84
C LEU A 11 6.58 -5.96 -4.93
N VAL A 12 7.15 -6.78 -4.05
CA VAL A 12 6.39 -7.40 -2.96
C VAL A 12 6.25 -6.37 -1.82
N ILE A 13 5.04 -5.84 -1.63
CA ILE A 13 4.72 -4.96 -0.50
C ILE A 13 4.28 -5.86 0.67
N GLY A 14 5.26 -6.35 1.43
CA GLY A 14 5.02 -7.09 2.68
C GLY A 14 4.87 -6.18 3.89
N LEU A 15 4.42 -6.73 5.03
CA LEU A 15 4.56 -6.08 6.34
C LEU A 15 6.05 -5.89 6.63
N ILE A 16 6.56 -4.67 6.46
CA ILE A 16 7.93 -4.32 6.86
C ILE A 16 7.88 -3.81 8.30
N PHE A 17 8.42 -4.57 9.25
CA PHE A 17 8.78 -4.06 10.58
C PHE A 17 9.92 -3.05 10.42
N VAL A 18 9.66 -1.78 10.72
CA VAL A 18 10.66 -0.70 10.65
C VAL A 18 11.02 -0.29 12.07
N SER A 19 12.30 -0.27 12.40
CA SER A 19 12.80 0.30 13.65
C SER A 19 12.76 1.82 13.60
N SER A 20 12.20 2.44 14.65
CA SER A 20 11.91 3.87 14.71
C SER A 20 13.19 4.71 14.84
N PHE A 21 13.80 5.10 13.72
CA PHE A 21 14.66 6.28 13.67
C PHE A 21 13.78 7.49 13.34
N ALA A 22 13.55 8.33 14.34
CA ALA A 22 12.80 9.58 14.22
C ALA A 22 13.57 10.62 13.39
N TRP A 23 13.60 10.42 12.07
CA TRP A 23 13.75 11.52 11.12
C TRP A 23 12.34 12.06 10.88
N ALA A 24 12.18 13.39 10.90
CA ALA A 24 10.95 14.00 10.41
C ALA A 24 10.65 13.41 9.02
N SER A 25 9.49 12.79 8.86
CA SER A 25 9.07 12.21 7.59
C SER A 25 9.11 13.31 6.53
N SER A 26 9.90 13.09 5.48
CA SER A 26 10.10 14.08 4.44
C SER A 26 9.10 13.82 3.33
N ASP A 27 8.41 14.86 2.88
CA ASP A 27 7.60 14.75 1.67
C ASP A 27 8.54 14.55 0.46
N ARG A 28 8.44 13.38 -0.17
CA ARG A 28 9.23 12.91 -1.30
C ARG A 28 8.45 12.91 -2.61
N ILE A 29 7.11 12.93 -2.54
CA ILE A 29 6.24 12.85 -3.71
C ILE A 29 5.25 14.03 -3.81
N GLY A 30 5.47 15.11 -3.06
CA GLY A 30 4.64 16.33 -3.11
C GLY A 30 3.27 16.16 -2.45
N VAL A 31 3.13 15.20 -1.55
CA VAL A 31 1.88 14.88 -0.83
C VAL A 31 2.16 14.91 0.66
N ALA A 32 2.29 16.10 1.25
CA ALA A 32 2.51 16.26 2.69
C ALA A 32 1.29 15.87 3.56
N GLY A 33 0.11 15.80 2.96
CA GLY A 33 -1.16 15.57 3.66
C GLY A 33 -1.70 16.84 4.35
N PRO A 34 -2.68 16.70 5.26
CA PRO A 34 -3.31 15.44 5.63
C PRO A 34 -4.14 14.86 4.47
N LEU A 35 -4.17 13.53 4.38
CA LEU A 35 -5.12 12.80 3.52
C LEU A 35 -6.39 12.51 4.32
N THR A 36 -7.51 12.30 3.63
CA THR A 36 -8.78 11.94 4.27
C THR A 36 -9.31 10.65 3.68
N PHE A 37 -9.75 9.73 4.54
CA PHE A 37 -10.48 8.53 4.16
C PHE A 37 -11.70 8.41 5.08
N GLY A 38 -12.89 8.53 4.48
CA GLY A 38 -14.13 8.65 5.24
C GLY A 38 -14.14 9.91 6.11
N LYS A 39 -14.16 9.72 7.43
CA LYS A 39 -14.11 10.82 8.43
C LYS A 39 -12.75 10.93 9.11
N THR A 40 -11.80 10.08 8.75
CA THR A 40 -10.48 10.00 9.39
C THR A 40 -9.47 10.82 8.59
N ALA A 41 -8.70 11.66 9.29
CA ALA A 41 -7.58 12.40 8.73
C ALA A 41 -6.27 11.66 9.02
N PHE A 42 -5.38 11.61 8.03
CA PHE A 42 -4.10 10.90 8.09
C PHE A 42 -2.96 11.87 7.84
N GLU A 43 -2.07 12.01 8.80
CA GLU A 43 -0.88 12.86 8.74
C GLU A 43 0.31 12.05 8.19
N LEU A 44 1.19 12.69 7.42
CA LEU A 44 2.41 12.03 6.93
C LEU A 44 3.25 11.58 8.14
N ALA A 45 3.41 10.27 8.27
CA ALA A 45 4.13 9.65 9.38
C ALA A 45 5.51 9.12 8.96
N TRP A 46 5.64 8.70 7.69
CA TRP A 46 6.87 8.12 7.18
C TRP A 46 6.98 8.20 5.66
N SER A 47 8.21 8.23 5.18
CA SER A 47 8.55 8.28 3.76
C SER A 47 9.84 7.54 3.49
N ASN A 48 9.96 6.87 2.35
CA ASN A 48 11.23 6.30 1.89
C ASN A 48 11.31 6.29 0.36
N GLN A 49 12.52 6.12 -0.16
CA GLN A 49 12.82 5.92 -1.57
C GLN A 49 13.74 4.70 -1.71
N PRO A 50 13.21 3.47 -1.69
CA PRO A 50 14.04 2.27 -1.71
C PRO A 50 14.87 2.11 -3.00
N SER A 51 14.46 2.75 -4.09
CA SER A 51 15.25 2.84 -5.33
C SER A 51 14.92 4.11 -6.11
N TYR A 52 15.70 4.41 -7.15
CA TYR A 52 15.44 5.55 -8.03
C TYR A 52 14.06 5.53 -8.71
N GLN A 53 13.46 4.34 -8.85
CA GLN A 53 12.14 4.16 -9.47
C GLN A 53 11.02 4.03 -8.44
N TYR A 54 11.31 3.95 -7.14
CA TYR A 54 10.30 3.59 -6.16
C TYR A 54 10.32 4.52 -4.96
N TYR A 55 9.16 5.11 -4.68
CA TYR A 55 8.89 5.98 -3.55
C TYR A 55 7.71 5.41 -2.78
N VAL A 56 7.74 5.56 -1.46
CA VAL A 56 6.65 5.18 -0.58
C VAL A 56 6.45 6.23 0.50
N GLN A 57 5.20 6.61 0.74
CA GLN A 57 4.79 7.42 1.89
C GLN A 57 3.66 6.75 2.64
N LYS A 58 3.73 6.79 3.96
CA LYS A 58 2.71 6.27 4.87
C LYS A 58 2.15 7.40 5.71
N TYR A 59 0.84 7.38 5.87
CA TYR A 59 0.07 8.37 6.61
C TYR A 59 -0.74 7.64 7.66
N LEU A 60 -0.76 8.18 8.87
CA LEU A 60 -1.42 7.60 10.03
C LEU A 60 -2.39 8.59 10.67
N PRO A 61 -3.47 8.13 11.31
CA PRO A 61 -4.25 8.94 12.22
C PRO A 61 -3.37 9.54 13.31
N LYS A 62 -3.78 10.71 13.80
CA LYS A 62 -3.05 11.42 14.84
C LYS A 62 -2.90 10.55 16.09
N GLY A 63 -1.66 10.37 16.53
CA GLY A 63 -1.32 9.63 17.75
C GLY A 63 -0.99 8.15 17.53
N GLU A 64 -1.13 7.63 16.31
CA GLU A 64 -0.71 6.27 15.95
C GLU A 64 0.76 6.22 15.51
N THR A 65 1.38 5.05 15.57
CA THR A 65 2.77 4.82 15.14
C THR A 65 2.86 3.77 14.05
N LEU A 66 4.01 3.63 13.40
CA LEU A 66 4.17 2.64 12.32
C LEU A 66 4.11 1.19 12.85
N GLU A 67 4.47 1.01 14.11
CA GLU A 67 4.50 -0.27 14.81
C GLU A 67 3.09 -0.67 15.28
N ASP A 68 2.31 0.30 15.77
CA ASP A 68 0.97 0.10 16.32
C ASP A 68 0.00 1.14 15.76
N PHE A 69 -0.68 0.76 14.67
CA PHE A 69 -1.70 1.58 14.02
C PHE A 69 -2.98 0.79 13.80
N SER A 70 -4.11 1.47 13.91
CA SER A 70 -5.41 0.89 13.58
C SER A 70 -5.75 1.09 12.11
N GLN A 71 -5.34 2.23 11.53
CA GLN A 71 -5.57 2.56 10.14
C GLN A 71 -4.33 3.20 9.51
N GLN A 72 -4.07 2.92 8.24
CA GLN A 72 -2.98 3.52 7.49
C GLN A 72 -3.42 3.80 6.06
N LEU A 73 -3.07 4.98 5.54
CA LEU A 73 -3.01 5.20 4.10
C LEU A 73 -1.55 5.10 3.64
N ALA A 74 -1.31 4.55 2.46
CA ALA A 74 -0.01 4.70 1.84
C ALA A 74 -0.12 5.03 0.35
N ILE A 75 0.92 5.67 -0.16
CA ILE A 75 1.12 5.90 -1.59
C ILE A 75 2.44 5.24 -1.96
N HIS A 76 2.35 4.22 -2.80
CA HIS A 76 3.49 3.65 -3.50
C HIS A 76 3.53 4.24 -4.90
N LEU A 77 4.66 4.84 -5.28
CA LEU A 77 4.88 5.40 -6.60
C LEU A 77 6.05 4.68 -7.27
N VAL A 78 5.77 4.04 -8.40
CA VAL A 78 6.76 3.29 -9.17
C VAL A 78 6.89 3.92 -10.55
N ILE A 79 8.07 4.43 -10.90
CA ILE A 79 8.36 4.94 -12.26
C ILE A 79 8.50 3.74 -13.18
N THR A 80 7.45 3.46 -13.96
CA THR A 80 7.36 2.28 -14.81
C THR A 80 6.27 2.45 -15.88
N ASN A 81 6.43 1.74 -16.99
CA ASN A 81 5.39 1.56 -18.01
C ASN A 81 4.58 0.26 -17.81
N ALA A 82 4.82 -0.48 -16.72
CA ALA A 82 4.06 -1.66 -16.38
C ALA A 82 2.59 -1.31 -16.12
N LYS A 83 1.68 -2.07 -16.76
CA LYS A 83 0.24 -1.85 -16.61
C LYS A 83 -0.23 -2.25 -15.21
N PRO A 84 -1.29 -1.59 -14.67
CA PRO A 84 -1.88 -1.95 -13.38
C PRO A 84 -2.19 -3.45 -13.21
N GLU A 85 -2.69 -4.10 -14.27
CA GLU A 85 -2.98 -5.54 -14.30
C GLU A 85 -1.76 -6.38 -13.93
N ALA A 86 -0.57 -6.08 -14.46
CA ALA A 86 0.63 -6.85 -14.18
C ALA A 86 1.05 -6.72 -12.71
N ALA A 87 0.94 -5.53 -12.13
CA ALA A 87 1.25 -5.29 -10.72
C ALA A 87 0.26 -5.98 -9.78
N VAL A 88 -1.03 -6.00 -10.13
CA VAL A 88 -2.05 -6.74 -9.37
C VAL A 88 -1.77 -8.24 -9.41
N GLN A 89 -1.44 -8.80 -10.58
CA GLN A 89 -1.10 -10.22 -10.71
C GLN A 89 0.15 -10.61 -9.91
N GLU A 90 1.08 -9.69 -9.75
CA GLU A 90 2.24 -9.90 -8.90
C GLU A 90 1.89 -9.91 -7.41
N GLN A 91 1.05 -8.96 -6.97
CA GLN A 91 0.55 -8.96 -5.59
C GLN A 91 -0.28 -10.23 -5.30
N ILE A 92 -1.10 -10.69 -6.24
CA ILE A 92 -1.86 -11.96 -6.10
C ILE A 92 -0.92 -13.13 -5.92
N ARG A 93 0.13 -13.25 -6.75
CA ARG A 93 1.13 -14.32 -6.59
C ARG A 93 1.79 -14.28 -5.21
N TYR A 94 2.12 -13.10 -4.70
CA TYR A 94 2.62 -12.97 -3.32
C TYR A 94 1.61 -13.44 -2.28
N LEU A 95 0.32 -13.08 -2.44
CA LEU A 95 -0.74 -13.51 -1.53
C LEU A 95 -0.95 -15.03 -1.59
N ASP A 96 -0.93 -15.64 -2.77
CA ASP A 96 -1.01 -17.09 -2.95
C ASP A 96 0.18 -17.80 -2.27
N GLU A 97 1.41 -17.33 -2.51
CA GLU A 97 2.62 -17.87 -1.89
C GLU A 97 2.57 -17.75 -0.36
N ARG A 98 2.10 -16.60 0.15
CA ARG A 98 1.91 -16.35 1.58
C ARG A 98 0.86 -17.28 2.18
N GLN A 99 -0.27 -17.47 1.51
CA GLN A 99 -1.35 -18.34 1.94
C GLN A 99 -0.87 -19.79 2.06
N ASP A 100 -0.19 -20.27 1.02
CA ASP A 100 0.30 -21.65 0.95
C ASP A 100 1.42 -21.92 1.96
N SER A 101 2.18 -20.88 2.33
CA SER A 101 3.37 -21.04 3.16
C SER A 101 3.11 -20.91 4.67
N PHE A 102 2.32 -19.92 5.09
CA PHE A 102 2.23 -19.60 6.53
C PHE A 102 0.98 -18.82 6.98
N ASP A 103 0.13 -18.33 6.08
CA ASP A 103 -1.00 -17.45 6.46
C ASP A 103 -2.35 -17.98 5.94
N PRO A 104 -3.03 -18.86 6.68
CA PRO A 104 -4.30 -19.45 6.25
C PRO A 104 -5.46 -18.44 6.24
N VAL A 105 -5.28 -17.21 6.75
CA VAL A 105 -6.31 -16.16 6.80
C VAL A 105 -6.38 -15.38 5.48
N VAL A 106 -5.41 -15.55 4.59
CA VAL A 106 -5.40 -14.88 3.29
C VAL A 106 -6.71 -15.10 2.56
N ASN A 107 -7.30 -13.99 2.14
CA ASN A 107 -8.49 -13.95 1.29
C ASN A 107 -8.42 -12.67 0.48
N TYR A 108 -8.72 -12.71 -0.81
CA TYR A 108 -8.69 -11.52 -1.63
C TYR A 108 -9.77 -11.49 -2.71
N ALA A 109 -10.11 -10.28 -3.15
CA ALA A 109 -10.97 -10.03 -4.29
C ALA A 109 -10.36 -8.96 -5.19
N VAL A 110 -10.57 -9.10 -6.49
CA VAL A 110 -10.08 -8.16 -7.51
C VAL A 110 -11.27 -7.60 -8.26
N SER A 111 -11.25 -6.29 -8.46
CA SER A 111 -12.17 -5.60 -9.37
C SER A 111 -11.38 -4.70 -10.31
N LYS A 112 -11.98 -4.45 -11.48
CA LYS A 112 -11.43 -3.59 -12.52
C LYS A 112 -12.44 -2.51 -12.83
N SER A 113 -11.99 -1.27 -12.87
CA SER A 113 -12.84 -0.15 -13.26
C SER A 113 -12.87 0.01 -14.78
N PRO A 114 -13.91 0.66 -15.35
CA PRO A 114 -13.99 0.92 -16.79
C PRO A 114 -12.84 1.77 -17.36
N ASP A 115 -12.25 2.65 -16.54
CA ASP A 115 -11.10 3.49 -16.90
C ASP A 115 -9.74 2.78 -16.77
N GLY A 116 -9.74 1.48 -16.42
CA GLY A 116 -8.56 0.63 -16.46
C GLY A 116 -7.74 0.60 -15.16
N GLU A 117 -8.26 1.18 -14.08
CA GLU A 117 -7.72 0.98 -12.74
C GLU A 117 -8.11 -0.41 -12.22
N TYR A 118 -7.33 -0.90 -11.27
CA TYR A 118 -7.64 -2.14 -10.56
C TYR A 118 -7.71 -1.86 -9.08
N MET A 119 -8.63 -2.54 -8.40
CA MET A 119 -8.71 -2.55 -6.95
C MET A 119 -8.60 -3.99 -6.47
N LEU A 120 -7.66 -4.24 -5.58
CA LEU A 120 -7.44 -5.51 -4.91
C LEU A 120 -7.68 -5.27 -3.42
N ASP A 121 -8.64 -5.97 -2.84
CA ASP A 121 -8.83 -5.95 -1.39
C ASP A 121 -8.59 -7.33 -0.81
N PHE A 122 -7.90 -7.39 0.33
CA PHE A 122 -7.40 -8.64 0.87
C PHE A 122 -7.23 -8.62 2.39
N LEU A 123 -7.25 -9.80 2.98
CA LEU A 123 -6.90 -10.06 4.37
C LEU A 123 -5.54 -10.74 4.43
N VAL A 124 -4.76 -10.42 5.44
CA VAL A 124 -3.56 -11.14 5.88
C VAL A 124 -3.52 -11.16 7.40
N SER A 125 -2.73 -12.05 7.98
CA SER A 125 -2.56 -12.16 9.41
C SER A 125 -1.11 -12.37 9.87
N GLU A 126 -0.87 -12.08 11.13
CA GLU A 126 0.34 -12.52 11.84
C GLU A 126 -0.05 -13.62 12.83
N ILE A 127 0.78 -14.66 12.86
CA ILE A 127 0.64 -15.78 13.78
C ILE A 127 1.95 -15.91 14.54
N GLU A 128 1.89 -15.79 15.86
CA GLU A 128 3.01 -16.00 16.78
C GLU A 128 2.62 -17.07 17.80
N ASP A 129 3.51 -18.03 18.07
CA ASP A 129 3.28 -19.13 19.02
C ASP A 129 1.90 -19.82 18.85
N ASP A 130 1.55 -20.14 17.59
CA ASP A 130 0.28 -20.74 17.17
C ASP A 130 -0.98 -19.90 17.49
N CYS A 131 -0.81 -18.62 17.83
CA CYS A 131 -1.87 -17.68 18.12
C CYS A 131 -1.92 -16.56 17.07
N LEU A 132 -3.14 -16.20 16.66
CA LEU A 132 -3.36 -15.07 15.76
C LEU A 132 -3.16 -13.77 16.56
N THR A 133 -2.09 -13.01 16.26
CA THR A 133 -1.73 -11.78 16.98
C THR A 133 -2.23 -10.52 16.26
N LEU A 134 -2.36 -10.59 14.94
CA LEU A 134 -2.78 -9.47 14.11
C LEU A 134 -3.58 -9.96 12.90
N VAL A 135 -4.61 -9.22 12.52
CA VAL A 135 -5.23 -9.32 11.19
C VAL A 135 -5.26 -7.94 10.54
N GLU A 136 -4.95 -7.89 9.25
CA GLU A 136 -4.94 -6.67 8.46
C GLU A 136 -5.84 -6.82 7.22
N PHE A 137 -6.87 -5.99 7.16
CA PHE A 137 -7.65 -5.77 5.94
C PHE A 137 -7.01 -4.67 5.12
N ASN A 138 -6.81 -4.93 3.83
CA ASN A 138 -6.13 -4.05 2.90
C ASN A 138 -7.00 -3.76 1.69
N ILE A 139 -6.92 -2.55 1.15
CA ILE A 139 -7.45 -2.17 -0.16
C ILE A 139 -6.37 -1.45 -0.93
N TYR A 140 -5.96 -1.99 -2.07
CA TYR A 140 -4.94 -1.42 -2.95
C TYR A 140 -5.60 -1.01 -4.27
N ARG A 141 -5.50 0.28 -4.60
CA ARG A 141 -6.00 0.86 -5.86
C ARG A 141 -4.83 1.22 -6.76
N TYR A 142 -4.76 0.57 -7.92
CA TYR A 142 -3.67 0.64 -8.88
C TYR A 142 -4.09 1.50 -10.08
N LYS A 143 -3.31 2.55 -10.36
CA LYS A 143 -3.55 3.44 -11.50
C LYS A 143 -2.25 3.77 -12.24
N GLN A 144 -2.31 3.74 -13.56
CA GLN A 144 -1.24 4.31 -14.37
C GLN A 144 -1.42 5.83 -14.44
N ILE A 145 -0.37 6.58 -14.12
CA ILE A 145 -0.32 8.04 -14.23
C ILE A 145 0.87 8.47 -15.10
N ARG A 146 0.92 9.77 -15.39
CA ARG A 146 2.12 10.44 -15.90
C ARG A 146 2.58 11.47 -14.91
N LEU A 147 3.89 11.47 -14.65
CA LEU A 147 4.54 12.50 -13.84
C LEU A 147 4.67 13.81 -14.63
N SER A 148 5.03 14.89 -13.96
CA SER A 148 5.24 16.22 -14.56
C SER A 148 6.26 16.22 -15.70
N ASN A 149 7.26 15.34 -15.64
CA ASN A 149 8.25 15.11 -16.70
C ASN A 149 7.78 14.16 -17.82
N ASN A 150 6.48 13.83 -17.86
CA ASN A 150 5.83 12.92 -18.80
C ASN A 150 6.29 11.45 -18.73
N GLN A 151 7.08 11.06 -17.72
CA GLN A 151 7.40 9.65 -17.48
C GLN A 151 6.16 8.89 -16.99
N PRO A 152 5.91 7.67 -17.51
CA PRO A 152 4.86 6.83 -16.99
C PRO A 152 5.23 6.35 -15.58
N ALA A 153 4.25 6.36 -14.69
CA ALA A 153 4.38 5.79 -13.36
C ALA A 153 3.12 5.03 -12.96
N LEU A 154 3.29 4.01 -12.13
CA LEU A 154 2.21 3.31 -11.46
C LEU A 154 2.09 3.88 -10.05
N ILE A 155 0.90 4.34 -9.69
CA ILE A 155 0.54 4.69 -8.32
C ILE A 155 -0.30 3.56 -7.72
N ILE A 156 0.06 3.13 -6.52
CA ILE A 156 -0.72 2.20 -5.70
C ILE A 156 -1.13 2.98 -4.45
N TYR A 157 -2.39 3.37 -4.40
CA TYR A 157 -2.98 4.05 -3.26
C TYR A 157 -3.62 3.00 -2.36
N THR A 158 -3.17 2.91 -1.11
CA THR A 158 -3.54 1.83 -0.21
C THR A 158 -4.23 2.35 1.02
N TYR A 159 -5.17 1.54 1.52
CA TYR A 159 -5.75 1.64 2.85
C TYR A 159 -5.53 0.32 3.56
N SER A 160 -5.11 0.37 4.83
CA SER A 160 -4.97 -0.77 5.71
C SER A 160 -5.74 -0.50 6.99
N ALA A 161 -6.45 -1.51 7.49
CA ALA A 161 -7.08 -1.52 8.81
C ALA A 161 -6.59 -2.76 9.57
N ARG A 162 -6.04 -2.55 10.77
CA ARG A 162 -5.51 -3.62 11.62
C ARG A 162 -6.39 -3.85 12.84
N SER A 163 -6.40 -5.09 13.27
CA SER A 163 -6.88 -5.47 14.59
C SER A 163 -5.89 -6.43 15.23
N TYR A 164 -5.79 -6.33 16.55
CA TYR A 164 -4.80 -7.03 17.36
C TYR A 164 -5.47 -7.92 18.39
N ASP A 165 -4.83 -9.03 18.71
CA ASP A 165 -5.15 -9.91 19.84
C ASP A 165 -6.66 -10.19 20.00
N ASP A 166 -7.23 -9.84 21.15
CA ASP A 166 -8.62 -10.13 21.52
C ASP A 166 -9.67 -9.37 20.69
N GLN A 167 -9.26 -8.34 19.94
CA GLN A 167 -10.14 -7.57 19.07
C GLN A 167 -10.29 -8.19 17.68
N ILE A 168 -9.48 -9.18 17.32
CA ILE A 168 -9.47 -9.76 15.97
C ILE A 168 -10.83 -10.35 15.58
N ILE A 169 -11.46 -11.14 16.45
CA ILE A 169 -12.76 -11.75 16.15
C ILE A 169 -13.84 -10.68 15.97
N PRO A 170 -14.03 -9.71 16.91
CA PRO A 170 -14.94 -8.58 16.69
C PRO A 170 -14.70 -7.82 15.39
N PHE A 171 -13.43 -7.58 15.03
CA PHE A 171 -13.07 -6.88 13.80
C PHE A 171 -13.46 -7.68 12.55
N LEU A 172 -13.17 -8.98 12.52
CA LEU A 172 -13.55 -9.84 11.39
C LEU A 172 -15.07 -9.92 11.22
N GLU A 173 -15.81 -9.99 12.32
CA GLU A 173 -17.27 -9.97 12.31
C GLU A 173 -17.83 -8.64 11.77
N SER A 174 -17.28 -7.50 12.21
CA SER A 174 -17.72 -6.18 11.71
C SER A 174 -17.39 -6.01 10.23
N LEU A 175 -16.21 -6.49 9.80
CA LEU A 175 -15.73 -6.38 8.42
C LEU A 175 -16.68 -7.02 7.42
N VAL A 176 -17.42 -8.09 7.78
CA VAL A 176 -18.46 -8.69 6.92
C VAL A 176 -19.47 -7.65 6.44
N SER A 177 -19.84 -6.70 7.30
CA SER A 177 -20.80 -5.64 6.99
C SER A 177 -20.14 -4.34 6.51
N GLU A 178 -18.91 -4.05 6.95
CA GLU A 178 -18.23 -2.78 6.68
C GLU A 178 -17.40 -2.79 5.38
N ARG A 179 -16.98 -3.97 4.89
CA ARG A 179 -16.09 -4.12 3.73
C ARG A 179 -16.55 -3.33 2.51
N VAL A 180 -17.83 -3.42 2.15
CA VAL A 180 -18.40 -2.67 1.03
C VAL A 180 -18.31 -1.15 1.26
N GLY A 181 -18.46 -0.70 2.50
CA GLY A 181 -18.28 0.70 2.87
C GLY A 181 -16.86 1.18 2.64
N TYR A 182 -15.84 0.41 3.03
CA TYR A 182 -14.43 0.74 2.79
C TYR A 182 -14.10 0.76 1.29
N LEU A 183 -14.59 -0.22 0.52
CA LEU A 183 -14.40 -0.26 -0.94
C LEU A 183 -15.01 0.98 -1.62
N ASN A 184 -16.23 1.37 -1.23
CA ASN A 184 -16.87 2.57 -1.75
C ASN A 184 -16.09 3.84 -1.39
N GLN A 185 -15.54 3.93 -0.18
CA GLN A 185 -14.68 5.05 0.20
C GLN A 185 -13.41 5.11 -0.64
N MET A 186 -12.77 3.98 -0.93
CA MET A 186 -11.59 3.93 -1.81
C MET A 186 -11.91 4.35 -3.25
N ILE A 187 -13.07 3.94 -3.77
CA ILE A 187 -13.55 4.35 -5.10
C ILE A 187 -13.77 5.87 -5.16
N LEU A 188 -14.40 6.44 -4.13
CA LEU A 188 -14.68 7.88 -4.05
C LEU A 188 -13.45 8.73 -3.73
N SER A 189 -12.41 8.14 -3.14
CA SER A 189 -11.19 8.86 -2.80
C SER A 189 -10.47 9.33 -4.06
N GLU A 190 -10.07 10.59 -4.08
CA GLU A 190 -9.20 11.11 -5.13
C GLU A 190 -7.76 10.66 -4.85
N ILE A 191 -7.13 10.00 -5.83
CA ILE A 191 -5.70 9.70 -5.76
C ILE A 191 -4.94 11.03 -5.86
N PRO A 192 -4.12 11.41 -4.86
CA PRO A 192 -3.41 12.68 -4.87
C PRO A 192 -2.51 12.83 -6.10
N SER A 193 -2.37 14.06 -6.59
CA SER A 193 -1.34 14.36 -7.58
C SER A 193 0.04 14.24 -6.93
N VAL A 194 0.97 13.59 -7.62
CA VAL A 194 2.33 13.33 -7.12
C VAL A 194 3.37 14.07 -7.96
N GLU A 195 4.36 14.61 -7.29
CA GLU A 195 5.51 15.29 -7.86
C GLU A 195 6.79 14.76 -7.25
N ILE A 196 7.71 14.24 -8.07
CA ILE A 196 9.05 13.90 -7.60
C ILE A 196 9.94 15.15 -7.73
N GLY A 197 10.52 15.59 -6.61
CA GLY A 197 11.57 16.60 -6.66
C GLY A 197 12.73 16.09 -7.50
N ILE A 198 13.32 16.94 -8.35
CA ILE A 198 14.59 16.63 -9.04
C ILE A 198 15.70 16.70 -7.98
N TYR A 199 15.76 15.73 -7.09
CA TYR A 199 16.91 15.61 -6.20
C TYR A 199 18.02 14.89 -6.96
N PRO A 200 19.13 15.55 -7.30
CA PRO A 200 20.29 14.84 -7.79
C PRO A 200 20.72 13.89 -6.69
N PHE A 201 20.72 12.59 -6.98
CA PHE A 201 21.40 11.64 -6.12
C PHE A 201 22.84 12.12 -5.96
N PRO A 202 23.38 12.18 -4.73
CA PRO A 202 24.82 12.30 -4.57
C PRO A 202 25.43 11.11 -5.32
N ASN A 203 26.25 11.38 -6.33
CA ASN A 203 27.08 10.34 -6.91
C ASN A 203 27.93 9.77 -5.76
N GLU A 204 27.74 8.49 -5.46
CA GLU A 204 28.70 7.73 -4.64
C GLU A 204 30.09 7.72 -5.29
#